data_AF-A0A3D3PLS1-F1
#
_entry.id   AF-A0A3D3PLS1-F1
#
_cell.length_a   1.000
_cell.length_b   1.000
_cell.length_c   1.000
_cell.angle_alpha   90.00
_cell.angle_beta   90.00
_cell.angle_gamma   90.00
#
_symmetry.space_group_name_H-M   'P 1'
#
loop_
_entity.id
_entity.type
_entity.pdbx_description
1 polymer ?
#
loop_
_entity_poly.entity_id
_entity_poly.type
_entity_poly.pdbx_seq_one_letter_code
_entity_poly.pdbx_strand_id
1 'polypeptide(L)' 'GEHIVRARIDMTSPNMNMRDPAIYRIRHAHHHRTGDDWCLYPMYDYAHPIEDAIENITHSVCTLEFQ' A
#
# COMPACT_ATOMS: atom_id res chain seq x y z
N GLY A 1 11.28 -9.92 -6.34
CA GLY A 1 10.05 -10.02 -5.53
C GLY A 1 9.97 -11.36 -4.82
N GLU A 2 11.05 -11.75 -4.15
CA GLU A 2 11.16 -13.04 -3.44
C GLU A 2 10.26 -13.09 -2.21
N HIS A 3 10.12 -11.95 -1.53
CA HIS A 3 9.26 -11.78 -0.37
C HIS A 3 8.44 -10.50 -0.47
N ILE A 4 7.28 -10.52 0.18
CA ILE A 4 6.36 -9.38 0.33
C ILE A 4 5.81 -9.37 1.75
N VAL A 5 5.46 -8.20 2.25
CA VAL A 5 4.69 -8.08 3.50
C VAL A 5 3.21 -8.04 3.12
N ARG A 6 2.40 -8.82 3.82
CA ARG A 6 0.94 -8.86 3.63
C ARG A 6 0.25 -8.48 4.93
N ALA A 7 -0.88 -7.79 4.83
CA ALA A 7 -1.80 -7.69 5.94
C ALA A 7 -2.39 -9.07 6.23
N ARG A 8 -2.75 -9.34 7.49
CA ARG A 8 -3.48 -10.54 7.88
C ARG A 8 -4.92 -10.17 8.14
N ILE A 9 -5.82 -10.55 7.25
CA ILE A 9 -7.24 -10.16 7.25
C ILE A 9 -8.09 -11.43 7.13
N ASP A 10 -8.58 -11.78 5.94
CA ASP A 10 -9.43 -12.94 5.71
C ASP A 10 -9.31 -13.44 4.25
N MET A 11 -8.64 -14.58 4.10
CA MET A 11 -8.48 -15.24 2.80
C MET A 11 -9.79 -15.77 2.20
N THR A 12 -10.86 -15.90 2.99
CA THR A 12 -12.18 -16.38 2.53
C THR A 12 -13.12 -15.25 2.12
N SER A 13 -12.71 -13.99 2.28
CA SER A 13 -13.55 -12.84 1.99
C SER A 13 -14.06 -12.84 0.55
N PRO A 14 -15.34 -12.48 0.29
CA PRO A 14 -15.84 -12.26 -1.06
C PRO A 14 -15.18 -11.05 -1.73
N ASN A 15 -14.65 -10.10 -0.94
CA ASN A 15 -13.88 -8.97 -1.45
C ASN A 15 -12.41 -9.39 -1.62
N MET A 16 -11.89 -9.31 -2.85
CA MET A 16 -10.50 -9.68 -3.14
C MET A 16 -9.48 -8.81 -2.40
N ASN A 17 -9.78 -7.54 -2.17
CA ASN A 17 -8.88 -6.61 -1.47
C ASN A 17 -8.69 -6.99 0.00
N MET A 18 -9.60 -7.79 0.57
CA MET A 18 -9.55 -8.26 1.95
C MET A 18 -8.79 -9.59 2.11
N ARG A 19 -8.31 -10.19 1.01
CA ARG A 19 -7.59 -11.48 1.04
C ARG A 19 -6.09 -11.28 1.26
N ASP A 20 -5.75 -10.89 2.47
CA ASP A 20 -4.38 -10.62 2.91
C ASP A 20 -3.61 -9.78 1.87
N PRO A 21 -4.01 -8.51 1.63
CA PRO A 21 -3.40 -7.68 0.59
C PRO A 21 -1.92 -7.45 0.86
N ALA A 22 -1.13 -7.32 -0.21
CA ALA A 22 0.27 -6.98 -0.12
C ALA A 22 0.41 -5.50 0.29
N ILE A 23 1.23 -5.20 1.30
CA ILE A 23 1.42 -3.84 1.82
C ILE A 23 2.83 -3.29 1.57
N TYR A 24 3.84 -4.16 1.42
CA TYR A 24 5.19 -3.76 0.99
C TYR A 24 5.78 -4.76 0.00
N ARG A 25 6.63 -4.24 -0.88
CA ARG A 25 7.45 -5.04 -1.81
C ARG A 25 8.91 -4.62 -1.75
N ILE A 26 9.79 -5.60 -1.92
CA ILE A 26 11.23 -5.36 -2.09
C ILE A 26 11.48 -4.93 -3.54
N ARG A 27 12.11 -3.76 -3.72
CA ARG A 27 12.56 -3.25 -5.01
C ARG A 27 13.88 -2.51 -4.82
N HIS A 28 14.93 -2.97 -5.48
CA HIS A 28 16.21 -2.26 -5.54
C HIS A 28 16.16 -1.31 -6.75
N ALA A 29 15.72 -0.08 -6.51
CA ALA A 29 15.65 0.95 -7.54
C ALA A 29 15.89 2.31 -6.91
N HIS A 30 16.59 3.19 -7.63
CA HIS A 30 16.82 4.55 -7.19
C HIS A 30 15.50 5.34 -7.14
N HIS A 31 15.21 5.98 -6.01
CA HIS A 31 14.03 6.83 -5.84
C HIS A 31 14.40 8.31 -6.00
N HIS A 32 13.65 9.03 -6.83
CA HIS A 32 13.96 10.41 -7.20
C HIS A 32 14.05 11.41 -6.02
N ARG A 33 13.40 11.13 -4.87
CA ARG A 33 13.45 11.99 -3.67
C ARG A 33 14.33 11.47 -2.54
N THR A 34 14.44 10.15 -2.41
CA THR A 34 15.08 9.48 -1.26
C THR A 34 16.28 8.63 -1.67
N GLY A 35 16.71 8.76 -2.92
CA GLY A 35 17.86 8.05 -3.46
C GLY A 35 17.76 6.54 -3.27
N ASP A 36 18.82 5.98 -2.71
CA ASP A 36 18.98 4.53 -2.47
C ASP A 36 18.79 4.15 -1.00
N ASP A 37 18.20 5.04 -0.19
CA ASP A 37 17.99 4.84 1.25
C ASP A 37 17.02 3.70 1.56
N TRP A 38 16.16 3.36 0.59
CA TRP A 38 15.08 2.39 0.77
C TRP A 38 15.14 1.30 -0.30
N CYS A 39 14.96 0.06 0.12
CA CYS A 39 14.75 -1.09 -0.76
C CYS A 39 13.38 -1.75 -0.57
N LEU A 40 12.55 -1.20 0.34
CA LEU A 40 11.18 -1.61 0.62
C LEU A 40 10.24 -0.44 0.29
N TYR A 41 9.27 -0.67 -0.58
CA TYR A 41 8.30 0.35 -0.97
C TYR A 41 6.87 -0.09 -0.66
N PRO A 42 6.03 0.81 -0.12
CA PRO A 42 4.66 0.50 0.22
C PRO A 42 3.80 0.33 -1.04
N MET A 43 2.75 -0.45 -0.93
CA MET A 43 1.69 -0.52 -1.94
C MET A 43 0.68 0.62 -1.73
N TYR A 44 -0.04 0.99 -2.80
CA TYR A 44 -1.03 2.08 -2.76
C TYR A 44 -2.07 1.89 -1.64
N ASP A 45 -2.64 0.69 -1.53
CA ASP A 45 -3.65 0.34 -0.51
C ASP A 45 -3.16 0.50 0.94
N TYR A 46 -1.83 0.58 1.13
CA TYR A 46 -1.23 0.83 2.44
C TYR A 46 -0.80 2.30 2.63
N ALA A 47 -0.15 2.90 1.63
CA ALA A 47 0.35 4.27 1.72
C ALA A 47 -0.79 5.31 1.74
N HIS A 48 -1.75 5.19 0.82
CA HIS A 48 -2.82 6.17 0.62
C HIS A 48 -3.62 6.47 1.90
N PRO A 49 -4.20 5.48 2.62
CA PRO A 49 -4.97 5.78 3.83
C PRO A 49 -4.10 6.31 4.99
N ILE A 50 -2.81 5.97 5.03
CA ILE A 50 -1.89 6.46 6.06
C ILE A 50 -1.52 7.92 5.80
N GLU A 51 -1.25 8.28 4.54
CA GLU A 51 -0.99 9.66 4.13
C GLU A 51 -2.19 10.55 4.44
N ASP A 52 -3.40 10.13 4.08
CA ASP A 52 -4.64 10.85 4.41
C ASP A 52 -4.80 11.08 5.93
N ALA A 53 -4.49 10.06 6.74
CA ALA A 53 -4.58 10.16 8.19
C ALA A 53 -3.52 11.11 8.78
N ILE A 54 -2.29 11.07 8.27
CA ILE A 54 -1.19 11.96 8.71
C ILE A 54 -1.50 13.42 8.35
N GLU A 55 -2.09 13.65 7.18
CA GLU A 55 -2.43 15.00 6.68
C GLU A 55 -3.77 15.52 7.23
N ASN A 56 -4.50 14.72 8.02
CA ASN A 56 -5.82 15.03 8.56
C ASN A 56 -6.86 15.33 7.47
N ILE A 57 -6.82 14.56 6.39
CA ILE A 57 -7.81 14.64 5.31
C ILE A 57 -9.19 14.24 5.85
N THR A 58 -10.17 15.10 5.64
CA THR A 58 -11.56 14.87 6.10
C THR A 58 -12.40 14.13 5.07
N HIS A 59 -12.10 14.32 3.79
CA HIS A 59 -12.83 13.72 2.67
C HIS A 59 -11.83 13.25 1.61
N SER A 60 -11.51 11.96 1.61
CA SER A 60 -10.66 11.33 0.60
C SER A 60 -11.51 10.96 -0.61
N VAL A 61 -11.48 11.80 -1.64
CA VAL A 61 -12.28 11.63 -2.86
C VAL A 61 -11.45 10.90 -3.91
N CYS A 62 -11.89 9.70 -4.30
CA CYS A 62 -11.28 8.88 -5.35
C CYS A 62 -12.27 8.58 -6.48
N THR A 63 -11.76 8.05 -7.59
CA THR A 63 -12.58 7.61 -8.72
C THR A 63 -13.16 6.21 -8.49
N LEU A 64 -14.10 5.78 -9.34
CA LEU A 64 -14.82 4.51 -9.16
C LEU A 64 -13.93 3.26 -9.29
N GLU A 65 -12.74 3.38 -9.85
CA GLU A 65 -11.76 2.31 -9.96
C GLU A 65 -11.26 1.78 -8.61
N PHE A 66 -11.50 2.50 -7.51
CA PHE A 66 -11.06 2.17 -6.15
C PHE A 66 -12.21 1.79 -5.20
N GLN A 67 -13.38 1.48 -5.74
CA GLN A 67 -14.57 1.08 -4.96
C GLN A 67 -14.51 -0.37 -4.45
#